data_AF-A0A9E5HU95-F1
#
_entry.id   AF-A0A9E5HU95-F1
#
_cell.length_a   1.000
_cell.length_b   1.000
_cell.length_c   1.000
_cell.angle_alpha   90.00
_cell.angle_beta   90.00
_cell.angle_gamma   90.00
#
_symmetry.space_group_name_H-M   'P 1'
#
loop_
_entity.id
_entity.type
_entity.pdbx_description
1 polymer ?
#
loop_
_entity_poly.entity_id
_entity_poly.type
_entity_poly.pdbx_seq_one_letter_code
_entity_poly.pdbx_strand_id
1 'polypeptide(L)'
;MTFSWIASTDRAETFAAAFIAGILLDLSPSLDSPVGLWTFTLLLLSYLISLYRESLGDLDERPLTAALYLVATTSFSILLYLLIAALLGVDVPPALTATIDTAGNAIWTLLLSPIYFPLINRVKVRLFAIRSGV
;
A
#
# COMPACT_ATOMS: atom_id res chain seq x y z
N MET A 1 -4.74 -28.79 -13.18
CA MET A 1 -5.20 -27.56 -13.86
C MET A 1 -5.52 -26.49 -12.82
N THR A 2 -4.55 -25.66 -12.40
CA THR A 2 -4.79 -24.54 -11.45
C THR A 2 -3.79 -23.38 -11.60
N PHE A 3 -2.99 -23.35 -12.68
CA PHE A 3 -2.07 -22.25 -12.97
C PHE A 3 -2.77 -20.95 -13.39
N SER A 4 -4.07 -20.98 -13.70
CA SER A 4 -4.79 -19.78 -14.16
C SER A 4 -5.18 -18.79 -13.05
N TRP A 5 -5.10 -19.17 -11.77
CA TRP A 5 -5.58 -18.32 -10.66
C TRP A 5 -4.47 -17.55 -9.94
N ILE A 6 -3.23 -18.05 -9.95
CA ILE A 6 -2.07 -17.27 -9.45
C ILE A 6 -1.77 -16.10 -10.41
N ALA A 7 -2.15 -16.22 -11.69
CA ALA A 7 -2.17 -15.11 -12.64
C ALA A 7 -3.25 -14.04 -12.34
N SER A 8 -4.22 -14.33 -11.45
CA SER A 8 -5.33 -13.45 -11.10
C SER A 8 -5.41 -13.14 -9.60
N THR A 9 -4.36 -12.59 -9.00
CA THR A 9 -4.64 -11.64 -7.89
C THR A 9 -5.52 -10.57 -8.51
N ASP A 10 -6.81 -10.64 -8.26
CA ASP A 10 -7.78 -9.92 -9.05
C ASP A 10 -7.56 -8.42 -8.80
N ARG A 11 -7.59 -7.59 -9.84
CA ARG A 11 -7.42 -6.14 -9.67
C ARG A 11 -8.41 -5.60 -8.62
N ALA A 12 -9.59 -6.21 -8.58
CA ALA A 12 -10.62 -5.98 -7.58
C ALA A 12 -10.15 -6.16 -6.13
N GLU A 13 -9.34 -7.17 -5.82
CA GLU A 13 -8.81 -7.39 -4.46
C GLU A 13 -7.83 -6.29 -4.06
N THR A 14 -6.98 -5.84 -4.99
CA THR A 14 -6.05 -4.72 -4.75
C THR A 14 -6.80 -3.42 -4.53
N PHE A 15 -7.81 -3.12 -5.36
CA PHE A 15 -8.65 -1.94 -5.17
C PHE A 15 -9.47 -1.98 -3.88
N ALA A 16 -10.01 -3.14 -3.50
CA ALA A 16 -10.73 -3.30 -2.23
C ALA A 16 -9.82 -3.08 -1.03
N ALA A 17 -8.59 -3.62 -1.05
CA ALA A 17 -7.60 -3.37 -0.01
C ALA A 17 -7.22 -1.89 0.09
N ALA A 18 -7.01 -1.21 -1.04
CA ALA A 18 -6.72 0.21 -1.09
C ALA A 18 -7.89 1.07 -0.55
N PHE A 19 -9.13 0.71 -0.90
CA PHE A 19 -10.32 1.38 -0.39
C PHE A 19 -10.45 1.25 1.12
N ILE A 20 -10.33 0.02 1.65
CA ILE A 20 -10.42 -0.24 3.10
C ILE A 20 -9.29 0.48 3.84
N ALA A 21 -8.06 0.39 3.36
CA ALA A 21 -6.93 1.09 3.95
C ALA A 21 -7.13 2.61 3.94
N GLY A 22 -7.68 3.15 2.86
CA GLY A 22 -8.03 4.55 2.72
C GLY A 22 -9.03 5.01 3.77
N ILE A 23 -10.13 4.27 3.91
CA ILE A 23 -11.14 4.56 4.93
C ILE A 23 -10.53 4.51 6.33
N LEU A 24 -9.68 3.54 6.62
CA LEU A 24 -9.02 3.44 7.93
C LEU A 24 -8.12 4.66 8.21
N LEU A 25 -7.43 5.19 7.20
CA LEU A 25 -6.62 6.41 7.35
C LEU A 25 -7.49 7.66 7.49
N ASP A 26 -8.54 7.77 6.68
CA ASP A 26 -9.49 8.89 6.71
C ASP A 26 -10.26 8.97 8.05
N LEU A 27 -10.46 7.82 8.71
CA LEU A 27 -11.09 7.74 10.03
C LEU A 27 -10.07 7.75 11.18
N SER A 28 -8.77 7.85 10.89
CA SER A 28 -7.75 7.85 11.93
C SER A 28 -7.81 9.18 12.70
N PRO A 29 -7.97 9.17 14.04
CA PRO A 29 -8.06 10.41 14.84
C PRO A 29 -6.77 11.25 14.80
N SER A 30 -5.67 10.64 14.39
CA SER A 30 -4.35 11.25 14.30
C SER A 30 -4.13 12.08 13.04
N LEU A 31 -5.01 11.98 12.04
CA LEU A 31 -4.88 12.70 10.77
C LEU A 31 -5.93 13.80 10.71
N ASP A 32 -5.49 15.05 10.79
CA ASP A 32 -6.33 16.22 10.57
C ASP A 32 -6.47 16.44 9.05
N SER A 33 -7.24 15.56 8.41
CA SER A 33 -7.41 15.46 6.96
C SER A 33 -8.89 15.39 6.59
N PRO A 34 -9.32 16.01 5.47
CA PRO A 34 -10.67 15.80 4.96
C PRO A 34 -10.96 14.32 4.68
N VAL A 35 -12.07 13.83 5.24
CA VAL A 35 -12.51 12.43 5.04
C VAL A 35 -12.66 12.12 3.56
N GLY A 36 -11.99 11.06 3.10
CA GLY A 36 -12.04 10.53 1.74
C GLY A 36 -10.79 10.83 0.90
N LEU A 37 -9.91 11.72 1.36
CA LEU A 37 -8.72 12.11 0.62
C LEU A 37 -7.66 10.99 0.58
N TRP A 38 -7.48 10.25 1.68
CA TRP A 38 -6.63 9.06 1.68
C TRP A 38 -7.22 7.93 0.85
N THR A 39 -8.53 7.71 0.93
CA THR A 39 -9.23 6.75 0.09
C THR A 39 -9.02 7.04 -1.39
N PHE A 40 -9.23 8.28 -1.83
CA PHE A 40 -9.00 8.67 -3.21
C PHE A 40 -7.53 8.48 -3.63
N THR A 41 -6.59 8.93 -2.78
CA THR A 41 -5.15 8.80 -3.05
C THR A 41 -4.73 7.34 -3.23
N LEU A 42 -5.16 6.44 -2.34
CA LEU A 42 -4.79 5.03 -2.40
C LEU A 42 -5.46 4.30 -3.56
N LEU A 43 -6.69 4.64 -3.92
CA LEU A 43 -7.33 4.11 -5.12
C LEU A 43 -6.59 4.53 -6.40
N LEU A 44 -6.19 5.81 -6.49
CA LEU A 44 -5.41 6.31 -7.62
C LEU A 44 -4.04 5.63 -7.69
N LEU A 45 -3.37 5.46 -6.55
CA LEU A 45 -2.09 4.77 -6.48
C LEU A 45 -2.22 3.28 -6.87
N SER A 46 -3.25 2.60 -6.38
CA SER A 46 -3.57 1.22 -6.74
C SER A 46 -3.80 1.08 -8.24
N TYR A 47 -4.49 2.05 -8.85
CA TYR A 47 -4.68 2.10 -10.29
C TYR A 47 -3.35 2.25 -11.04
N LEU A 48 -2.49 3.18 -10.63
CA LEU A 48 -1.18 3.39 -11.24
C LEU A 48 -0.31 2.13 -11.14
N ILE A 49 -0.22 1.51 -9.97
CA ILE A 49 0.55 0.27 -9.76
C ILE A 49 -0.01 -0.86 -10.62
N SER A 50 -1.34 -0.95 -10.77
CA SER A 50 -1.96 -1.96 -11.62
C SER A 50 -1.61 -1.82 -13.11
N LEU A 51 -1.22 -0.64 -13.58
CA LEU A 51 -0.78 -0.44 -14.97
C LEU A 51 0.63 -0.99 -15.21
N TYR A 52 1.50 -0.95 -14.20
CA TYR A 52 2.90 -1.39 -14.29
C TYR A 52 3.16 -2.73 -13.61
N ARG A 53 2.11 -3.49 -13.28
CA ARG A 53 2.23 -4.74 -12.50
C ARG A 53 3.18 -5.75 -13.14
N GLU A 54 3.14 -5.90 -14.46
CA GLU A 54 3.97 -6.86 -15.18
C GLU A 54 5.47 -6.54 -15.10
N SER A 55 5.85 -5.28 -14.85
CA SER A 55 7.26 -4.88 -14.74
C SER A 55 7.88 -5.16 -13.37
N LEU A 56 7.08 -5.55 -12.36
CA LEU A 56 7.54 -5.73 -10.98
C LEU A 56 8.24 -7.06 -10.73
N GLY A 57 8.10 -8.03 -11.63
CA GLY A 57 8.69 -9.37 -11.49
C GLY A 57 8.15 -10.13 -10.26
N ASP A 58 8.83 -11.22 -9.89
CA ASP A 58 8.46 -12.00 -8.71
C ASP A 58 9.10 -11.42 -7.45
N LEU A 59 8.35 -10.59 -6.74
CA LEU A 59 8.78 -9.94 -5.50
C LEU A 59 8.84 -10.94 -4.32
N ASP A 60 8.19 -12.10 -4.43
CA ASP A 60 8.18 -13.12 -3.37
C ASP A 60 9.54 -13.81 -3.22
N GLU A 61 10.33 -13.87 -4.30
CA GLU A 61 11.67 -14.47 -4.30
C GLU A 61 12.76 -13.52 -3.74
N ARG A 62 12.46 -12.22 -3.61
CA ARG A 62 13.44 -11.17 -3.29
C ARG A 62 12.94 -10.26 -2.16
N PRO A 63 13.01 -10.71 -0.88
CA PRO A 63 12.39 -10.01 0.24
C PRO A 63 12.93 -8.59 0.47
N LEU A 64 14.22 -8.37 0.23
CA LEU A 64 14.80 -7.02 0.30
C LEU A 64 14.27 -6.10 -0.82
N THR A 65 14.09 -6.63 -2.03
CA THR A 65 13.51 -5.88 -3.15
C THR A 65 12.05 -5.55 -2.89
N ALA A 66 11.28 -6.49 -2.34
CA ALA A 66 9.90 -6.25 -1.92
C ALA A 66 9.81 -5.16 -0.82
N ALA A 67 10.72 -5.18 0.15
CA ALA A 67 10.82 -4.16 1.20
C ALA A 67 11.08 -2.75 0.63
N LEU A 68 12.06 -2.63 -0.25
CA LEU A 68 12.39 -1.35 -0.90
C LEU A 68 11.24 -0.86 -1.79
N TYR A 69 10.57 -1.76 -2.49
CA TYR A 69 9.39 -1.44 -3.28
C TYR A 69 8.24 -0.91 -2.40
N LEU A 70 8.01 -1.55 -1.25
CA LEU A 70 7.00 -1.11 -0.29
C LEU A 70 7.33 0.30 0.22
N VAL A 71 8.58 0.55 0.62
CA VAL A 71 9.05 1.88 1.08
C VAL A 71 8.85 2.95 0.01
N ALA A 72 9.21 2.66 -1.24
CA ALA A 72 9.04 3.59 -2.35
C ALA A 72 7.55 3.89 -2.59
N THR A 73 6.71 2.86 -2.53
CA THR A 73 5.27 2.97 -2.75
C THR A 73 4.58 3.78 -1.65
N THR A 74 4.90 3.53 -0.37
CA THR A 74 4.31 4.29 0.74
C THR A 74 4.82 5.73 0.77
N SER A 75 6.09 5.97 0.44
CA SER A 75 6.62 7.34 0.32
C SER A 75 5.92 8.09 -0.81
N PHE A 76 5.71 7.43 -1.96
CA PHE A 76 5.00 8.03 -3.08
C PHE A 76 3.52 8.29 -2.77
N SER A 77 2.85 7.44 -1.97
CA SER A 77 1.47 7.69 -1.56
C SER A 77 1.33 8.97 -0.73
N ILE A 78 2.28 9.24 0.17
CA ILE A 78 2.32 10.48 0.96
C ILE A 78 2.51 11.68 0.05
N LEU A 79 3.45 11.62 -0.90
CA LEU A 79 3.67 12.71 -1.86
C LEU A 79 2.45 12.97 -2.75
N LEU A 80 1.79 11.90 -3.21
CA LEU A 80 0.57 11.99 -4.00
C LEU A 80 -0.58 12.59 -3.18
N TYR A 81 -0.73 12.19 -1.92
CA TYR A 81 -1.68 12.78 -0.99
C TYR A 81 -1.43 14.28 -0.82
N LEU A 82 -0.19 14.69 -0.55
CA LEU A 82 0.17 16.10 -0.36
C LEU A 82 -0.09 16.93 -1.63
N LEU A 83 0.19 16.36 -2.80
CA LEU A 83 -0.09 17.00 -4.09
C LEU A 83 -1.60 17.22 -4.26
N ILE A 84 -2.41 16.19 -4.03
CA ILE A 84 -3.88 16.29 -4.18
C ILE A 84 -4.45 17.24 -3.13
N ALA A 85 -3.98 17.16 -1.88
CA ALA A 85 -4.38 18.06 -0.79
C ALA A 85 -4.12 19.53 -1.16
N ALA A 86 -2.92 19.84 -1.65
CA ALA A 86 -2.57 21.18 -2.08
C ALA A 86 -3.42 21.66 -3.27
N LEU A 87 -3.71 20.79 -4.24
CA LEU A 87 -4.59 21.11 -5.38
C LEU A 87 -6.04 21.40 -4.95
N LEU A 88 -6.50 20.75 -3.89
CA LEU A 88 -7.84 20.96 -3.32
C LEU A 88 -7.90 22.15 -2.35
N GLY A 89 -6.78 22.85 -2.13
CA GLY A 89 -6.71 23.99 -1.21
C GLY A 89 -6.73 23.58 0.27
N VAL A 90 -6.38 22.34 0.58
CA VAL A 90 -6.19 21.86 1.95
C VAL A 90 -4.85 22.34 2.47
N ASP A 91 -4.79 22.80 3.72
CA ASP A 91 -3.54 23.19 4.36
C ASP A 91 -2.59 21.99 4.42
N VAL A 92 -1.44 22.13 3.78
CA VAL A 92 -0.37 21.12 3.77
C VAL A 92 0.78 21.54 4.66
N PRO A 93 1.46 20.59 5.32
CA PRO A 93 2.61 20.90 6.16
C PRO A 93 3.75 21.54 5.36
N PRO A 94 4.63 22.32 6.03
CA PRO A 94 5.83 22.85 5.40
C PRO A 94 6.68 21.74 4.78
N ALA A 95 7.41 22.05 3.70
CA ALA A 95 8.19 21.06 2.95
C ALA A 95 9.19 20.27 3.82
N LEU A 96 9.79 20.91 4.83
CA LEU A 96 10.69 20.24 5.76
C LEU A 96 9.94 19.22 6.63
N THR A 97 8.79 19.59 7.19
CA THR A 97 7.94 18.70 7.98
C THR A 97 7.46 17.52 7.13
N ALA A 98 6.94 17.78 5.92
CA ALA A 98 6.55 16.74 4.97
C ALA A 98 7.69 15.75 4.65
N THR A 99 8.92 16.26 4.49
CA THR A 99 10.11 15.44 4.24
C THR A 99 10.45 14.56 5.45
N ILE A 100 10.40 15.13 6.67
CA ILE A 100 10.67 14.40 7.91
C ILE A 100 9.62 13.30 8.13
N ASP A 101 8.33 13.61 7.93
CA ASP A 101 7.24 12.64 8.09
C ASP A 101 7.35 11.51 7.07
N THR A 102 7.67 11.84 5.81
CA THR A 102 7.89 10.84 4.75
C THR A 102 9.11 9.97 5.06
N ALA A 103 10.22 10.57 5.50
CA ALA A 103 11.42 9.81 5.89
C ALA A 103 11.17 8.91 7.11
N GLY A 104 10.42 9.41 8.10
CA GLY A 104 9.98 8.63 9.26
C GLY A 104 9.14 7.43 8.82
N ASN A 105 8.15 7.64 7.95
CA ASN A 105 7.34 6.56 7.37
C ASN A 105 8.21 5.54 6.61
N ALA A 106 9.16 6.00 5.80
CA ALA A 106 10.07 5.15 5.03
C ALA A 106 10.93 4.28 5.95
N ILE A 107 11.49 4.84 7.02
CA ILE A 107 12.28 4.11 8.02
C ILE A 107 11.41 3.06 8.71
N TRP A 108 10.24 3.44 9.21
CA TRP A 108 9.33 2.50 9.87
C TRP A 108 8.87 1.37 8.94
N THR A 109 8.57 1.69 7.69
CA THR A 109 8.17 0.72 6.67
C THR A 109 9.32 -0.24 6.36
N LEU A 110 10.54 0.26 6.19
CA LEU A 110 11.71 -0.56 5.92
C LEU A 110 11.99 -1.52 7.09
N LEU A 111 11.93 -1.02 8.33
CA LEU A 111 12.19 -1.81 9.54
C LEU A 111 11.14 -2.90 9.77
N LEU A 112 9.86 -2.61 9.52
CA LEU A 112 8.78 -3.56 9.78
C LEU A 112 8.53 -4.52 8.62
N SER A 113 8.90 -4.15 7.38
CA SER A 113 8.69 -4.99 6.20
C SER A 113 9.20 -6.44 6.31
N PRO A 114 10.36 -6.75 6.93
CA PRO A 114 10.85 -8.13 7.05
C PRO A 114 9.99 -8.96 8.02
N ILE A 115 9.19 -8.31 8.87
CA ILE A 115 8.24 -8.95 9.78
C ILE A 115 6.88 -9.14 9.09
N TYR A 116 6.42 -8.12 8.35
CA TYR A 116 5.14 -8.14 7.65
C TYR A 116 5.05 -9.24 6.58
N PHE A 117 6.06 -9.36 5.71
CA PHE A 117 6.04 -10.34 4.62
C PHE A 117 5.88 -11.81 5.08
N PRO A 118 6.69 -12.33 6.03
CA PRO A 118 6.52 -13.70 6.49
C PRO A 118 5.20 -13.90 7.26
N LEU A 119 4.72 -12.88 7.97
CA LEU A 119 3.45 -12.95 8.70
C LEU A 119 2.26 -13.10 7.73
N ILE A 120 2.21 -12.25 6.69
CA ILE A 120 1.16 -12.29 5.67
C ILE A 120 1.17 -13.63 4.94
N ASN A 121 2.35 -14.15 4.58
CA ASN A 121 2.45 -15.45 3.92
C ASN A 121 1.96 -16.59 4.81
N ARG A 122 2.27 -16.59 6.12
CA ARG A 122 1.74 -17.57 7.07
C ARG A 122 0.21 -17.52 7.18
N VAL A 123 -0.37 -16.32 7.20
CA VAL A 123 -1.82 -16.13 7.26
C VAL A 123 -2.50 -16.62 5.98
N LYS A 124 -1.96 -16.27 4.80
CA LYS A 124 -2.45 -16.76 3.52
C LYS A 124 -2.45 -18.28 3.46
N VAL A 125 -1.32 -18.93 3.79
CA VAL A 125 -1.22 -20.40 3.77
C VAL A 125 -2.26 -21.04 4.68
N ARG A 126 -2.50 -20.50 5.88
CA ARG A 126 -3.52 -21.05 6.81
C ARG A 126 -4.95 -20.85 6.31
N LEU A 127 -5.27 -19.68 5.77
CA LEU A 127 -6.61 -19.39 5.20
C LEU A 127 -6.91 -20.30 4.00
N PHE A 128 -5.92 -20.52 3.12
CA PHE A 128 -6.10 -21.39 1.97
C PHE A 128 -6.13 -22.88 2.36
N ALA A 129 -5.37 -23.31 3.37
CA ALA A 129 -5.47 -24.66 3.92
C ALA A 129 -6.86 -24.95 4.53
N ILE A 130 -7.50 -23.96 5.16
CA ILE A 130 -8.87 -24.10 5.66
C ILE A 130 -9.88 -24.18 4.52
N ARG A 131 -9.65 -23.43 3.43
CA ARG A 131 -10.51 -23.43 2.24
C ARG A 131 -10.35 -24.68 1.37
N SER A 132 -9.19 -25.36 1.39
CA SER A 132 -8.91 -26.48 0.49
C SER A 132 -9.51 -27.81 0.92
N GLY A 133 -9.90 -28.00 2.20
CA GLY A 133 -10.68 -29.18 2.65
C GLY A 133 -10.13 -30.55 2.23
N VAL A 134 -8.83 -30.62 1.92
CA VAL A 134 -7.97 -31.78 1.62
C VAL A 134 -6.56 -31.39 2.04
#